data_AF-A0A9D8GA82-F1
#
_entry.id   AF-A0A9D8GA82-F1
#
_cell.length_a   1.000
_cell.length_b   1.000
_cell.length_c   1.000
_cell.angle_alpha   90.00
_cell.angle_beta   90.00
_cell.angle_gamma   90.00
#
_symmetry.space_group_name_H-M   'P 1'
#
loop_
_entity.id
_entity.type
_entity.pdbx_description
1 polymer ?
#
loop_
_entity_poly.entity_id
_entity_poly.type
_entity_poly.pdbx_seq_one_letter_code
_entity_poly.pdbx_strand_id
1 'polypeptide(L)' 'ISLHVMLERQINMAEPPCVRQAVERLEARGEDPHEVRHAILRVFVEELWTLLARKERFDVERYHDRIEKL' A
#
# COMPACT_ATOMS: atom_id res chain seq x y z
N ILE A 1 4.42 -3.06 16.63
CA ILE A 1 4.18 -1.86 15.79
C ILE A 1 3.34 -2.31 14.61
N SER A 2 2.06 -1.94 14.58
CA SER A 2 1.10 -2.50 13.62
C SER A 2 1.26 -1.85 12.24
N LEU A 3 1.31 -2.64 11.17
CA LEU A 3 1.41 -2.16 9.78
C LEU A 3 0.36 -1.09 9.42
N HIS A 4 -0.82 -1.15 10.06
CA HIS A 4 -1.85 -0.12 9.98
C HIS A 4 -1.34 1.28 10.35
N VAL A 5 -0.55 1.41 11.42
CA VAL A 5 -0.03 2.71 11.87
C VAL A 5 0.97 3.28 10.85
N MET A 6 1.74 2.41 10.20
CA MET A 6 2.63 2.81 9.10
C MET A 6 1.80 3.33 7.92
N LEU A 7 0.78 2.59 7.50
CA LEU A 7 -0.07 2.99 6.37
C LEU A 7 -0.80 4.31 6.65
N GLU A 8 -1.37 4.48 7.84
CA GLU A 8 -2.01 5.73 8.26
C GLU A 8 -1.02 6.90 8.19
N ARG A 9 0.24 6.68 8.57
CA ARG A 9 1.28 7.70 8.44
C ARG A 9 1.56 8.04 6.97
N GLN A 10 1.62 7.04 6.09
CA GLN A 10 1.82 7.26 4.65
C GLN A 10 0.68 8.06 4.02
N ILE A 11 -0.56 7.74 4.38
CA ILE A 11 -1.76 8.48 3.93
C ILE A 11 -1.70 9.93 4.41
N ASN A 12 -1.45 10.13 5.71
CA ASN A 12 -1.39 11.46 6.32
C ASN A 12 -0.24 12.32 5.79
N MET A 13 0.90 11.70 5.48
CA MET A 13 2.07 12.37 4.90
C MET A 13 1.99 12.50 3.37
N ALA A 14 0.99 11.88 2.73
CA ALA A 14 0.90 11.75 1.28
C ALA A 14 2.15 11.13 0.63
N GLU A 15 2.86 10.27 1.37
CA GLU A 15 4.11 9.65 0.97
C GLU A 15 4.08 8.14 1.24
N PRO A 16 4.16 7.28 0.21
CA PRO A 16 4.31 7.62 -1.21
C PRO A 16 2.98 8.10 -1.85
N PRO A 17 3.03 8.97 -2.87
CA PRO A 17 1.82 9.53 -3.51
C PRO A 17 0.85 8.46 -4.03
N CYS A 18 1.35 7.33 -4.52
CA CYS A 18 0.53 6.24 -5.05
C CYS A 18 -0.42 5.64 -4.00
N VAL A 19 0.00 5.59 -2.73
CA VAL A 19 -0.84 5.07 -1.63
C VAL A 19 -2.03 5.99 -1.41
N ARG A 20 -1.78 7.30 -1.31
CA ARG A 20 -2.86 8.28 -1.13
C ARG A 20 -3.83 8.28 -2.31
N GLN A 21 -3.31 8.26 -3.53
CA GLN A 21 -4.13 8.23 -4.74
C GLN A 21 -4.99 6.96 -4.82
N ALA A 22 -4.45 5.80 -4.44
CA ALA A 22 -5.21 4.56 -4.38
C ALA A 22 -6.33 4.63 -3.33
N VAL A 23 -6.05 5.16 -2.13
CA VAL A 23 -7.08 5.36 -1.10
C VAL A 23 -8.20 6.26 -1.61
N GLU A 24 -7.87 7.44 -2.13
CA GLU A 24 -8.85 8.40 -2.67
C GLU A 24 -9.68 7.78 -3.79
N ARG A 25 -9.04 7.02 -4.70
CA ARG A 25 -9.73 6.35 -5.82
C ARG A 25 -10.69 5.27 -5.35
N LEU A 26 -10.29 4.43 -4.40
CA LEU A 26 -11.09 3.30 -3.93
C LEU A 26 -12.24 3.78 -3.04
N GLU A 27 -11.99 4.74 -2.15
CA GLU A 27 -13.03 5.36 -1.33
C GLU A 27 -14.04 6.12 -2.21
N ALA A 28 -13.61 6.77 -3.29
CA ALA A 28 -14.51 7.41 -4.25
C ALA A 28 -15.39 6.41 -5.04
N ARG A 29 -14.98 5.14 -5.14
CA ARG A 29 -15.82 4.04 -5.68
C ARG A 29 -16.85 3.52 -4.68
N GLY A 30 -16.83 4.00 -3.43
CA GLY A 30 -17.69 3.56 -2.35
C GLY A 30 -17.18 2.31 -1.62
N GLU A 31 -15.90 1.97 -1.77
CA GLU A 31 -15.30 0.85 -1.04
C GLU A 31 -15.14 1.19 0.45
N ASP A 32 -15.24 0.17 1.30
CA ASP A 32 -15.10 0.33 2.74
C ASP A 32 -13.67 0.80 3.08
N PRO A 33 -13.49 1.90 3.84
CA PRO A 33 -12.18 2.44 4.17
C PRO A 33 -11.24 1.41 4.83
N HIS A 34 -11.77 0.54 5.68
CA HIS A 34 -10.97 -0.48 6.32
C HIS A 34 -10.51 -1.53 5.30
N GLU A 35 -11.39 -2.01 4.42
CA GLU A 35 -11.02 -2.94 3.34
C GLU A 35 -10.00 -2.34 2.35
N VAL A 36 -10.10 -1.05 2.04
CA VAL A 36 -9.10 -0.32 1.24
C VAL A 36 -7.71 -0.38 1.89
N ARG A 37 -7.64 -0.13 3.20
CA ARG A 37 -6.38 -0.21 3.95
C ARG A 37 -5.81 -1.63 3.92
N HIS A 38 -6.65 -2.65 4.09
CA HIS A 38 -6.22 -4.06 3.97
C HIS A 38 -5.72 -4.40 2.58
N ALA A 39 -6.36 -3.90 1.52
CA ALA A 39 -5.91 -4.13 0.14
C ALA A 39 -4.49 -3.59 -0.09
N ILE A 40 -4.23 -2.36 0.35
CA ILE A 40 -2.90 -1.73 0.25
C ILE A 40 -1.87 -2.47 1.11
N LEU A 41 -2.23 -2.85 2.34
CA LEU A 41 -1.35 -3.61 3.23
C LEU A 41 -0.99 -4.98 2.67
N ARG A 42 -1.92 -5.68 2.01
CA ARG A 42 -1.65 -6.96 1.34
C ARG A 42 -0.55 -6.81 0.30
N VAL A 43 -0.66 -5.80 -0.58
CA VAL A 43 0.38 -5.50 -1.58
C VAL A 43 1.72 -5.22 -0.90
N PHE A 44 1.75 -4.38 0.13
CA PHE A 44 2.99 -4.06 0.86
C PHE A 44 3.64 -5.29 1.50
N VAL A 45 2.85 -6.15 2.15
CA VAL A 45 3.35 -7.36 2.82
C VAL A 45 3.95 -8.35 1.83
N GLU A 46 3.38 -8.48 0.64
CA GLU A 46 3.92 -9.35 -0.41
C GLU A 46 5.26 -8.83 -0.98
N GLU A 47 5.39 -7.51 -1.14
CA GLU A 47 6.67 -6.90 -1.53
C GLU A 47 7.71 -7.05 -0.43
N LEU A 48 7.32 -6.85 0.83
CA LEU A 48 8.19 -7.07 1.98
C LEU A 48 8.63 -8.53 2.09
N TRP A 49 7.72 -9.48 1.85
CA TRP A 49 8.05 -10.90 1.82
C TRP A 49 9.08 -11.21 0.74
N THR A 50 8.95 -10.61 -0.45
CA THR A 50 9.93 -10.78 -1.54
C THR A 50 11.31 -10.28 -1.11
N LEU A 51 11.40 -9.09 -0.50
CA LEU A 51 12.65 -8.57 0.05
C LEU A 51 13.25 -9.53 1.09
N LEU A 52 12.45 -9.99 2.05
CA LEU A 52 12.94 -10.80 3.17
C LEU A 52 13.32 -12.22 2.76
N ALA A 53 12.46 -12.88 1.97
CA ALA A 53 12.63 -14.27 1.58
C ALA A 53 13.66 -14.44 0.45
N ARG A 54 13.72 -13.51 -0.50
CA ARG A 54 14.64 -13.59 -1.65
C ARG A 54 15.93 -12.79 -1.47
N LYS A 55 16.04 -12.02 -0.37
CA LYS A 55 17.15 -11.07 -0.13
C LYS A 55 17.31 -10.05 -1.28
N GLU A 56 16.21 -9.76 -1.96
CA GLU A 56 16.13 -8.76 -3.01
C GLU A 56 15.90 -7.37 -2.40
N ARG A 57 16.11 -6.30 -3.18
CA ARG A 57 15.73 -4.95 -2.76
C ARG A 57 14.21 -4.79 -2.85
N PHE A 58 13.67 -3.85 -2.08
CA PHE A 58 12.26 -3.46 -2.24
C PHE A 58 12.07 -2.87 -3.64
N ASP A 59 11.19 -3.47 -4.42
CA ASP A 59 10.91 -3.03 -5.78
C ASP A 59 9.81 -1.96 -5.76
N VAL A 60 10.25 -0.70 -5.77
CA VAL A 60 9.35 0.46 -5.67
C VAL A 60 8.45 0.58 -6.90
N GLU A 61 8.97 0.26 -8.09
CA GLU A 61 8.20 0.33 -9.33
C GLU A 61 7.12 -0.74 -9.34
N ARG A 62 7.48 -1.99 -8.98
CA ARG A 62 6.48 -3.06 -8.85
C ARG A 62 5.45 -2.75 -7.78
N TYR A 63 5.84 -2.19 -6.65
CA TYR A 63 4.90 -1.76 -5.61
C TYR A 63 3.93 -0.70 -6.16
N HIS A 64 4.45 0.33 -6.84
CA HIS A 64 3.64 1.38 -7.46
C HIS A 64 2.61 0.81 -8.44
N ASP A 65 3.05 0.01 -9.41
CA ASP A 65 2.20 -0.61 -10.42
C ASP A 65 1.08 -1.45 -9.81
N ARG A 66 1.37 -2.15 -8.72
CA ARG A 66 0.40 -3.00 -8.02
C ARG A 66 -0.62 -2.18 -7.25
N ILE A 67 -0.20 -1.09 -6.62
CA ILE A 67 -1.10 -0.15 -5.95
C ILE A 67 -2.00 0.56 -6.97
N GLU A 68 -1.48 0.94 -8.14
CA GLU A 68 -2.28 1.55 -9.20
C GLU A 68 -3.35 0.62 -9.78
N LYS A 69 -3.17 -0.71 -9.67
CA LYS A 69 -4.11 -1.72 -10.20
C LYS A 69 -5.21 -2.13 -9.23
N LEU A 70 -5.22 -1.61 -8.00
CA LEU A 70 -6.33 -1.78 -7.04
C LEU A 70 -7.58 -1.02 -7.53
#